data_AF-A0A847LKN8-F1
#
_entry.id   AF-A0A847LKN8-F1
#
_cell.length_a   1.000
_cell.length_b   1.000
_cell.length_c   1.000
_cell.angle_alpha   90.00
_cell.angle_beta   90.00
_cell.angle_gamma   90.00
#
_symmetry.space_group_name_H-M   'P 1'
#
loop_
_entity.id
_entity.type
_entity.pdbx_description
1 polymer ?
#
loop_
_entity_poly.entity_id
_entity_poly.type
_entity_poly.pdbx_seq_one_letter_code
_entity_poly.pdbx_strand_id
1 'polypeptide(L)' 'MVDPEERLIFVARRSAAGTYGGTDIHDAEGLTLEVAAFPGLAIRFDEVFPPRPKVVRESPAPNRPG' A
#
# COMPACT_ATOMS: atom_id res chain seq x y z
N MET A 1 -3.96 8.70 -4.65
CA MET A 1 -4.36 7.48 -5.39
C MET A 1 -3.76 6.29 -4.66
N VAL A 2 -4.46 5.17 -4.63
CA VAL A 2 -4.06 3.94 -3.95
C VAL A 2 -3.97 2.85 -5.00
N ASP A 3 -2.83 2.18 -5.10
CA ASP A 3 -2.65 0.96 -5.87
C ASP A 3 -2.60 -0.23 -4.90
N PRO A 4 -3.66 -1.05 -4.82
CA PRO A 4 -3.70 -2.17 -3.89
C PRO A 4 -2.86 -3.38 -4.29
N GLU A 5 -2.57 -3.56 -5.58
CA GLU A 5 -1.80 -4.71 -6.06
C GLU A 5 -0.32 -4.53 -5.68
N GLU A 6 0.21 -3.36 -6.01
CA GLU A 6 1.59 -2.97 -5.70
C GLU A 6 1.75 -2.40 -4.29
N ARG A 7 0.64 -2.15 -3.58
CA ARG A 7 0.60 -1.51 -2.24
C ARG A 7 1.30 -0.14 -2.24
N LEU A 8 1.05 0.65 -3.27
CA LEU A 8 1.63 1.98 -3.43
C LEU A 8 0.62 3.07 -3.15
N ILE A 9 1.05 4.09 -2.41
CA ILE A 9 0.29 5.30 -2.12
C ILE A 9 0.91 6.47 -2.87
N PHE A 10 0.10 7.12 -3.70
CA PHE A 10 0.48 8.30 -4.46
C PHE A 10 -0.22 9.52 -3.87
N VAL A 11 0.54 10.42 -3.26
CA VAL A 11 0.03 11.64 -2.64
C VAL A 11 0.34 12.82 -3.55
N ALA A 12 -0.69 13.39 -4.16
CA ALA A 12 -0.57 14.61 -4.95
C ALA A 12 -1.12 15.79 -4.14
N ARG A 13 -0.36 16.89 -4.09
CA ARG A 13 -0.78 18.12 -3.43
C ARG A 13 -1.16 19.16 -4.48
N ARG A 14 -2.31 19.81 -4.27
CA ARG A 14 -2.73 20.93 -5.10
C ARG A 14 -2.00 22.20 -4.65
N SER A 15 -1.33 22.86 -5.58
CA SER A 15 -0.70 24.16 -5.38
C SER A 15 -1.73 25.27 -5.25
N ALA A 16 -1.32 26.43 -4.74
CA ALA A 16 -2.16 27.63 -4.70
C ALA A 16 -2.61 28.10 -6.10
N ALA A 17 -1.83 27.80 -7.15
CA ALA A 17 -2.17 28.08 -8.54
C ALA A 17 -3.18 27.08 -9.13
N GLY A 18 -3.63 26.09 -8.34
CA GLY A 18 -4.63 25.11 -8.74
C GLY A 18 -4.10 23.90 -9.49
N THR A 19 -2.79 23.81 -9.72
CA THR A 19 -2.11 22.67 -10.35
C THR A 19 -1.75 21.60 -9.32
N TYR A 20 -1.70 20.33 -9.71
CA TYR A 20 -1.11 19.28 -8.89
C TYR A 20 0.38 19.19 -9.21
N GLY A 21 1.24 19.32 -8.19
CA GLY A 21 2.69 19.25 -8.36
C GLY A 21 3.32 18.38 -7.28
N GLY A 22 4.33 17.59 -7.67
CA GLY A 22 5.00 16.63 -6.78
C GLY A 22 4.06 15.50 -6.35
N THR A 23 4.20 14.32 -6.97
CA THR A 23 3.54 13.12 -6.46
C THR A 23 4.54 12.38 -5.60
N ASP A 24 4.32 12.39 -4.29
CA ASP A 24 5.08 11.56 -3.38
C ASP A 24 4.56 10.12 -3.50
N ILE A 25 5.48 9.17 -3.67
CA ILE A 25 5.18 7.74 -3.76
C ILE A 25 5.67 7.09 -2.46
N HIS A 26 4.78 6.38 -1.79
CA HIS A 26 5.08 5.67 -0.56
C HIS A 26 4.71 4.19 -0.69
N ASP A 27 5.53 3.32 -0.11
CA ASP A 27 5.11 1.97 0.24
C ASP A 27 4.04 2.06 1.33
N ALA A 28 2.99 1.24 1.23
CA ALA A 28 1.93 1.23 2.22
C ALA A 28 2.28 0.49 3.52
N GLU A 29 3.28 -0.38 3.52
CA GLU A 29 3.63 -1.19 4.69
C GLU A 29 4.23 -0.32 5.81
N GLY A 30 3.57 -0.30 6.97
CA GLY A 30 3.96 0.52 8.12
C GLY A 30 3.69 2.02 7.92
N LEU A 31 2.98 2.41 6.86
CA LEU A 31 2.76 3.81 6.54
C LEU A 31 1.60 4.40 7.35
N THR A 32 1.91 5.46 8.08
CA THR A 32 0.92 6.39 8.63
C THR A 32 1.05 7.73 7.91
N LEU A 33 0.00 8.13 7.20
CA LEU A 33 -0.03 9.39 6.45
C LEU A 33 -0.82 10.45 7.22
N GLU A 34 -0.13 11.49 7.65
CA GLU A 34 -0.75 12.71 8.20
C GLU A 34 -1.29 13.59 7.07
N VAL A 35 -2.58 13.93 7.14
CA VAL A 35 -3.24 14.71 6.09
C VAL A 35 -3.09 16.19 6.42
N ALA A 36 -2.12 16.85 5.76
CA ALA A 36 -1.79 18.27 6.02
C ALA A 36 -3.00 19.23 5.92
N ALA A 37 -4.01 18.92 5.09
CA ALA A 37 -5.23 19.73 4.95
C ALA A 37 -6.20 19.58 6.14
N PHE A 38 -6.05 18.52 6.95
CA PHE A 38 -6.91 18.20 8.09
C PHE A 38 -6.04 17.85 9.30
N PRO A 39 -5.59 18.85 10.08
CA PRO A 39 -4.74 18.62 11.23
C PRO A 39 -5.38 17.62 12.22
N GLY A 40 -4.65 16.57 12.57
CA GLY A 40 -5.12 15.49 13.44
C GLY A 40 -5.79 14.32 12.71
N LEU A 41 -5.95 14.37 11.39
CA LEU A 41 -6.34 13.22 10.57
C LEU A 41 -5.11 12.45 10.11
N ALA A 42 -4.99 11.22 10.60
CA ALA A 42 -3.97 10.26 10.17
C ALA A 42 -4.63 9.03 9.51
N ILE A 43 -4.05 8.56 8.42
CA ILE A 43 -4.48 7.33 7.73
C ILE A 43 -3.43 6.25 7.95
N ARG A 44 -3.82 5.14 8.57
CA ARG A 44 -2.96 3.98 8.84
C ARG A 44 -3.19 2.93 7.76
N PHE A 45 -2.24 2.75 6.86
CA PHE A 45 -2.44 1.87 5.70
C PHE A 45 -2.34 0.37 6.02
N ASP A 46 -1.75 0.03 7.17
CA ASP A 46 -1.73 -1.34 7.70
C ASP A 46 -3.14 -1.90 7.97
N GLU A 47 -4.09 -1.02 8.27
CA GLU A 47 -5.50 -1.36 8.50
C GLU A 47 -6.31 -1.38 7.18
N VAL A 48 -5.77 -0.77 6.13
CA VAL A 48 -6.42 -0.63 4.81
C VAL A 48 -6.09 -1.82 3.91
N PHE A 49 -4.85 -2.33 3.98
CA PHE A 49 -4.43 -3.47 3.16
C PHE A 49 -4.45 -4.77 3.96
N PRO A 50 -5.24 -5.78 3.55
CA PRO A 50 -5.20 -7.08 4.20
C PRO A 50 -3.81 -7.72 4.06
N PRO A 51 -3.37 -8.57 5.02
CA PRO A 51 -2.09 -9.28 4.94
C PRO A 51 -1.97 -10.07 3.63
N ARG A 52 -0.76 -10.11 3.03
CA ARG A 52 -0.56 -10.91 1.81
C ARG A 52 -0.75 -12.40 2.17
N PRO A 53 -1.48 -13.18 1.37
CA PRO A 53 -1.56 -14.62 1.56
C PRO A 53 -0.15 -15.21 1.53
N LYS A 54 0.20 -16.00 2.55
CA LYS A 54 1.44 -16.76 2.53
C LYS A 54 1.29 -17.88 1.50
N VAL A 55 1.83 -17.70 0.30
CA VAL A 55 1.88 -18.75 -0.71
C VAL A 55 2.88 -19.81 -0.26
N VAL A 56 2.37 -20.92 0.27
CA VAL A 56 3.18 -22.11 0.55
C VAL A 56 3.14 -23.00 -0.69
N ARG A 57 4.28 -23.14 -1.37
CA ARG A 57 4.41 -24.14 -2.44
C ARG A 57 4.63 -25.49 -1.77
N GLU A 58 3.58 -26.32 -1.69
CA GLU A 58 3.75 -27.73 -1.35
C GLU A 58 4.47 -28.42 -2.51
N SER A 59 5.58 -29.10 -2.21
CA SER A 59 6.23 -29.97 -3.19
C SER A 59 5.37 -31.20 -3.43
N PRO A 60 5.26 -31.70 -4.68
CA PRO A 60 4.49 -32.91 -4.97
C PRO A 60 4.99 -34.07 -4.11
N ALA A 61 4.07 -34.87 -3.58
CA ALA A 61 4.43 -36.08 -2.84
C ALA A 61 5.28 -37.00 -3.74
N PRO A 62 6.36 -37.61 -3.22
CA PRO A 62 7.20 -38.52 -4.00
C PRO A 62 6.36 -39.72 -4.45
N ASN A 63 6.31 -39.97 -5.76
CA ASN A 63 5.70 -41.17 -6.34
C ASN A 63 6.39 -42.41 -5.75
N ARG A 64 5.65 -43.20 -4.96
CA ARG A 64 6.11 -44.49 -4.45
C ARG A 64 5.67 -45.59 -5.43
N PRO A 65 6.58 -46.26 -6.16
CA PRO A 65 6.22 -47.47 -6.89
C PRO A 65 5.94 -48.60 -5.89
N GLY A 66 4.87 -49.35 -6.14
CA GLY A 66 4.46 -50.55 -5.39
C GLY A 66 5.13 -51.82 -5.87
#